data_AF-A0A7D9JTC6-F1
#
_entry.id   AF-A0A7D9JTC6-F1
#
_cell.length_a   1.000
_cell.length_b   1.000
_cell.length_c   1.000
_cell.angle_alpha   90.00
_cell.angle_beta   90.00
_cell.angle_gamma   90.00
#
_symmetry.space_group_name_H-M   'P 1'
#
loop_
_entity.id
_entity.type
_entity.pdbx_description
1 polymer ?
#
loop_
_entity_poly.entity_id
_entity_poly.type
_entity_poly.pdbx_seq_one_letter_code
_entity_poly.pdbx_strand_id
1 'polypeptide(L)'
;MRHMLGETWMELFDVVVTSARKPSFYQRTDRPFRSLDNKGVKTWERVTHFHGGELYTEGNVEQFMKFTGWYGPKVLYFGDHVYSDLMGPILKHGWRTGAIIHDLEKEIRISNTEEFRRSVTWLLSLQELIEALQTDNSDQAYELLREWKRERYMLREELKTMFNPQFGSVFRTYHNPSYFTRRLVRFADIYSSSISNLLNYPNDVTFYPRRQALPHEPCIEQIIA
;
A
#
# COMPACT_ATOMS: atom_id res chain seq x y z
N MET A 1 -23.05 -0.19 5.55
CA MET A 1 -23.34 -1.41 4.78
C MET A 1 -24.70 -1.37 4.12
N ARG A 2 -25.83 -1.27 4.85
CA ARG A 2 -27.18 -1.18 4.23
C ARG A 2 -27.30 -0.15 3.10
N HIS A 3 -26.78 1.06 3.31
CA HIS A 3 -26.82 2.11 2.29
C HIS A 3 -25.99 1.78 1.04
N MET A 4 -24.92 0.97 1.15
CA MET A 4 -24.01 0.67 0.04
C MET A 4 -24.36 -0.64 -0.69
N LEU A 5 -24.88 -1.63 0.04
CA LEU A 5 -25.06 -3.01 -0.43
C LEU A 5 -26.50 -3.52 -0.30
N GLY A 6 -27.43 -2.69 0.20
CA GLY A 6 -28.81 -3.07 0.44
C GLY A 6 -29.04 -3.79 1.78
N GLU A 7 -30.29 -4.17 2.03
CA GLU A 7 -30.71 -4.78 3.31
C GLU A 7 -30.11 -6.18 3.53
N THR A 8 -29.85 -6.94 2.47
CA THR A 8 -29.33 -8.32 2.51
C THR A 8 -27.80 -8.41 2.48
N TRP A 9 -27.08 -7.31 2.73
CA TRP A 9 -25.62 -7.27 2.66
C TRP A 9 -24.92 -8.33 3.51
N MET A 10 -25.55 -8.80 4.59
CA MET A 10 -25.01 -9.83 5.48
C MET A 10 -24.86 -11.19 4.78
N GLU A 11 -25.62 -11.45 3.72
CA GLU A 11 -25.51 -12.69 2.93
C GLU A 11 -24.22 -12.75 2.10
N LEU A 12 -23.56 -11.61 1.89
CA LEU A 12 -22.29 -11.53 1.16
C LEU A 12 -21.07 -11.96 2.01
N PHE A 13 -21.26 -12.19 3.32
CA PHE A 13 -20.19 -12.46 4.26
C PHE A 13 -20.48 -13.71 5.09
N ASP A 14 -19.56 -14.67 5.07
CA ASP A 14 -19.66 -15.87 5.93
C ASP A 14 -19.56 -15.51 7.42
N VAL A 15 -18.75 -14.49 7.75
CA VAL A 15 -18.51 -14.03 9.13
C VAL A 15 -18.41 -12.51 9.15
N VAL A 16 -19.18 -11.87 10.03
CA VAL A 16 -19.10 -10.42 10.27
C VAL A 16 -18.64 -10.15 11.70
N VAL A 17 -17.46 -9.53 11.84
CA VAL A 17 -16.90 -9.10 13.12
C VAL A 17 -16.84 -7.57 13.18
N THR A 18 -17.48 -7.01 14.20
CA THR A 18 -17.51 -5.58 14.51
C THR A 18 -16.62 -5.27 15.71
N SER A 19 -16.11 -4.04 15.81
CA SER A 19 -15.33 -3.59 16.97
C SER A 19 -14.19 -4.54 17.37
N ALA A 20 -13.48 -5.12 16.40
CA ALA A 20 -12.33 -5.98 16.64
C ALA A 20 -11.21 -5.28 17.44
N ARG A 21 -11.19 -3.93 17.48
CA ARG A 21 -10.19 -3.11 18.17
C ARG A 21 -8.76 -3.46 17.72
N LYS A 22 -8.53 -3.44 16.41
CA LYS A 22 -7.17 -3.50 15.84
C LYS A 22 -6.29 -2.40 16.47
N PRO A 23 -5.02 -2.68 16.83
CA PRO A 23 -4.27 -3.92 16.60
C PRO A 23 -4.44 -4.99 17.68
N SER A 24 -5.21 -4.74 18.75
CA SER A 24 -5.35 -5.67 19.88
C SER A 24 -5.89 -7.03 19.46
N PHE A 25 -6.76 -7.09 18.44
CA PHE A 25 -7.26 -8.32 17.84
C PHE A 25 -6.17 -9.33 17.46
N TYR A 26 -5.02 -8.83 17.01
CA TYR A 26 -3.88 -9.64 16.58
C TYR A 26 -2.86 -9.92 17.70
N GLN A 27 -2.99 -9.25 18.84
CA GLN A 27 -1.98 -9.27 19.89
C GLN A 27 -2.45 -9.96 21.16
N ARG A 28 -3.75 -9.90 21.44
CA ARG A 28 -4.35 -10.35 22.68
C ARG A 28 -5.25 -11.54 22.44
N THR A 29 -5.27 -12.46 23.39
CA THR A 29 -6.08 -13.69 23.36
C THR A 29 -7.14 -13.73 24.47
N ASP A 30 -7.14 -12.72 25.34
CA ASP A 30 -7.97 -12.64 26.55
C ASP A 30 -9.41 -12.18 26.29
N ARG A 31 -9.73 -11.79 25.05
CA ARG A 31 -11.06 -11.33 24.64
C ARG A 31 -11.75 -12.35 23.76
N PRO A 32 -12.77 -13.06 24.26
CA PRO A 32 -13.55 -13.97 23.44
C PRO A 32 -14.52 -13.23 22.52
N PHE A 33 -14.96 -13.90 21.47
CA PHE A 33 -16.07 -13.42 20.63
C PHE A 33 -17.39 -13.39 21.39
N ARG A 34 -18.21 -12.38 21.09
CA ARG A 34 -19.54 -12.14 21.66
C ARG A 34 -20.53 -11.89 20.53
N SER A 35 -21.74 -12.42 20.65
CA SER A 35 -22.81 -12.18 19.68
C SER A 35 -23.48 -10.82 19.95
N LEU A 36 -23.90 -10.16 18.89
CA LEU A 36 -24.71 -8.94 18.91
C LEU A 36 -26.11 -9.28 18.39
N ASP A 37 -27.14 -8.85 19.11
CA ASP A 37 -28.51 -8.97 18.62
C ASP A 37 -28.79 -8.01 17.43
N ASN A 38 -29.96 -8.16 16.80
CA ASN A 38 -30.39 -7.31 15.68
C ASN A 38 -30.57 -5.81 16.06
N LYS A 39 -30.56 -5.48 17.35
CA LYS A 39 -30.62 -4.12 17.89
C LYS A 39 -29.24 -3.59 18.28
N GLY A 40 -28.17 -4.37 18.09
CA GLY A 40 -26.79 -4.02 18.45
C GLY A 40 -26.46 -4.21 19.93
N VAL A 41 -27.29 -4.92 20.69
CA VAL A 41 -27.06 -5.24 22.10
C VAL A 41 -26.15 -6.46 22.21
N LYS A 42 -25.09 -6.32 22.99
CA LYS A 42 -24.09 -7.36 23.21
C LYS A 42 -24.63 -8.45 24.14
N THR A 43 -24.59 -9.70 23.67
CA THR A 43 -24.83 -10.88 24.50
C THR A 43 -23.56 -11.23 25.27
N TRP A 44 -23.71 -11.56 26.56
CA TRP A 44 -22.58 -11.92 27.43
C TRP A 44 -22.13 -13.37 27.29
N GLU A 45 -22.86 -14.18 26.53
CA GLU A 45 -22.49 -15.55 26.23
C GLU A 45 -21.24 -15.61 25.35
N ARG A 46 -20.45 -16.65 25.54
CA ARG A 46 -19.22 -16.86 24.78
C ARG A 46 -19.58 -17.56 23.49
N VAL A 47 -19.19 -16.97 22.36
CA VAL A 47 -19.34 -17.59 21.06
C VAL A 47 -18.37 -18.77 20.96
N THR A 48 -18.89 -19.91 20.52
CA THR A 48 -18.09 -21.15 20.32
C THR A 48 -17.93 -21.51 18.84
N HIS A 49 -18.86 -21.06 17.99
CA HIS A 49 -18.87 -21.26 16.53
C HIS A 49 -19.47 -20.01 15.87
N PHE A 50 -19.10 -19.77 14.61
CA PHE A 50 -19.73 -18.74 13.79
C PHE A 50 -20.92 -19.31 13.01
N HIS A 51 -22.00 -18.53 12.96
CA HIS A 51 -23.22 -18.79 12.21
C HIS A 51 -23.43 -17.66 11.21
N GLY A 52 -23.81 -18.01 9.97
CA GLY A 52 -24.08 -17.05 8.91
C GLY A 52 -25.26 -16.14 9.28
N GLY A 53 -25.14 -14.86 8.94
CA GLY A 53 -26.17 -13.85 9.25
C GLY A 53 -26.14 -13.30 10.68
N GLU A 54 -25.23 -13.76 11.53
CA GLU A 54 -25.03 -13.20 12.88
C GLU A 54 -23.91 -12.15 12.91
N LEU A 55 -24.02 -11.22 13.88
CA LEU A 55 -23.01 -10.20 14.12
C LEU A 55 -22.17 -10.57 15.34
N TYR A 56 -20.87 -10.55 15.16
CA TYR A 56 -19.93 -10.78 16.26
C TYR A 56 -19.21 -9.50 16.65
N THR A 57 -18.75 -9.45 17.89
CA THR A 57 -17.93 -8.37 18.40
C THR A 57 -16.78 -8.86 19.26
N GLU A 58 -15.77 -8.00 19.43
CA GLU A 58 -14.53 -8.30 20.14
C GLU A 58 -13.78 -9.47 19.49
N GLY A 59 -13.44 -10.49 20.27
CA GLY A 59 -12.69 -11.64 19.81
C GLY A 59 -11.20 -11.39 19.58
N ASN A 60 -10.58 -12.41 19.02
CA ASN A 60 -9.17 -12.42 18.66
C ASN A 60 -8.94 -13.35 17.47
N VAL A 61 -7.82 -13.13 16.77
CA VAL A 61 -7.47 -13.86 15.55
C VAL A 61 -7.24 -15.35 15.79
N GLU A 62 -6.77 -15.77 16.96
CA GLU A 62 -6.55 -17.19 17.27
C GLU A 62 -7.88 -17.96 17.33
N GLN A 63 -8.87 -17.41 18.03
CA GLN A 63 -10.23 -17.95 18.02
C GLN A 63 -10.86 -17.89 16.64
N PHE A 64 -10.62 -16.80 15.90
CA PHE A 64 -11.15 -16.65 14.54
C PHE A 64 -10.65 -17.77 13.64
N MET A 65 -9.34 -18.00 13.61
CA MET A 65 -8.74 -19.09 12.84
C MET A 65 -9.23 -20.46 13.30
N LYS A 66 -9.41 -20.66 14.62
CA LYS A 66 -9.95 -21.91 15.16
C LYS A 66 -11.39 -22.17 14.71
N PHE A 67 -12.22 -21.13 14.63
CA PHE A 67 -13.62 -21.26 14.24
C PHE A 67 -13.80 -21.39 12.73
N THR A 68 -12.98 -20.72 11.93
CA THR A 68 -13.08 -20.75 10.46
C THR A 68 -12.25 -21.86 9.81
N GLY A 69 -11.21 -22.35 10.49
CA GLY A 69 -10.23 -23.26 9.91
C GLY A 69 -9.32 -22.60 8.85
N TRP A 70 -9.32 -21.27 8.77
CA TRP A 70 -8.50 -20.53 7.80
C TRP A 70 -7.14 -20.17 8.39
N TYR A 71 -6.07 -20.68 7.78
CA TYR A 71 -4.70 -20.54 8.31
C TYR A 71 -3.69 -20.09 7.25
N GLY A 72 -2.69 -19.33 7.72
CA GLY A 72 -1.49 -18.98 6.96
C GLY A 72 -1.78 -18.34 5.60
N PRO A 73 -1.09 -18.77 4.52
CA PRO A 73 -1.14 -18.11 3.22
C PRO A 73 -2.46 -18.32 2.46
N LYS A 74 -3.40 -19.12 3.00
CA LYS A 74 -4.74 -19.31 2.44
C LYS A 74 -5.65 -18.11 2.69
N VAL A 75 -5.22 -17.16 3.53
CA VAL A 75 -5.96 -15.95 3.86
C VAL A 75 -5.29 -14.75 3.21
N LEU A 76 -6.07 -13.96 2.47
CA LEU A 76 -5.68 -12.65 1.95
C LEU A 76 -6.50 -11.57 2.67
N TYR A 77 -5.83 -10.78 3.52
CA TYR A 77 -6.46 -9.73 4.30
C TYR A 77 -6.23 -8.36 3.65
N PHE A 78 -7.31 -7.60 3.44
CA PHE A 78 -7.23 -6.23 2.94
C PHE A 78 -7.40 -5.20 4.06
N GLY A 79 -6.60 -4.14 4.01
CA GLY A 79 -6.74 -2.98 4.89
C GLY A 79 -6.31 -1.69 4.20
N ASP A 80 -6.88 -0.57 4.63
CA ASP A 80 -6.55 0.78 4.15
C ASP A 80 -5.41 1.41 4.96
N HIS A 81 -5.25 1.01 6.22
CA HIS A 81 -4.22 1.56 7.10
C HIS A 81 -3.02 0.61 7.29
N VAL A 82 -1.94 0.84 6.53
CA VAL A 82 -0.72 -0.01 6.53
C VAL A 82 -0.21 -0.36 7.94
N TYR A 83 -0.28 0.57 8.89
CA TYR A 83 0.25 0.39 10.25
C TYR A 83 -0.63 -0.45 11.18
N SER A 84 -1.92 -0.13 11.28
CA SER A 84 -2.82 -0.79 12.23
C SER A 84 -3.32 -2.12 11.70
N ASP A 85 -3.41 -2.25 10.38
CA ASP A 85 -4.16 -3.32 9.74
C ASP A 85 -3.25 -4.43 9.21
N LEU A 86 -2.09 -4.10 8.64
CA LEU A 86 -1.28 -5.07 7.90
C LEU A 86 -0.14 -5.68 8.71
N MET A 87 0.39 -4.96 9.72
CA MET A 87 1.52 -5.47 10.53
C MET A 87 1.18 -6.72 11.34
N GLY A 88 -0.01 -6.77 11.94
CA GLY A 88 -0.46 -7.88 12.78
C GLY A 88 -0.63 -9.20 12.00
N PRO A 89 -1.43 -9.22 10.92
CA PRO A 89 -1.66 -10.42 10.10
C PRO A 89 -0.38 -11.09 9.59
N ILE A 90 0.59 -10.29 9.10
CA ILE A 90 1.82 -10.81 8.50
C ILE A 90 2.75 -11.38 9.54
N LEU A 91 3.09 -10.57 10.56
CA LEU A 91 4.17 -10.90 11.49
C LEU A 91 3.80 -12.06 12.43
N LYS A 92 2.50 -12.30 12.66
CA LYS A 92 2.05 -13.26 13.68
C LYS A 92 1.29 -14.47 13.14
N HIS A 93 0.65 -14.35 11.98
CA HIS A 93 -0.27 -15.38 11.48
C HIS A 93 0.03 -15.85 10.07
N GLY A 94 1.02 -15.25 9.39
CA GLY A 94 1.45 -15.65 8.06
C GLY A 94 0.37 -15.47 6.98
N TRP A 95 -0.59 -14.58 7.23
CA TRP A 95 -1.60 -14.21 6.24
C TRP A 95 -0.98 -13.37 5.13
N ARG A 96 -1.49 -13.52 3.92
CA ARG A 96 -1.21 -12.61 2.81
C ARG A 96 -1.95 -11.29 3.04
N THR A 97 -1.37 -10.19 2.58
CA THR A 97 -1.95 -8.86 2.79
C THR A 97 -2.06 -8.03 1.53
N GLY A 98 -3.20 -7.36 1.41
CA GLY A 98 -3.47 -6.34 0.41
C GLY A 98 -3.67 -4.96 1.05
N ALA A 99 -3.06 -3.92 0.48
CA ALA A 99 -3.28 -2.55 0.92
C ALA A 99 -4.21 -1.79 -0.05
N ILE A 100 -5.19 -1.07 0.48
CA ILE A 100 -6.01 -0.14 -0.30
C ILE A 100 -5.53 1.29 -0.06
N ILE A 101 -5.09 1.98 -1.11
CA ILE A 101 -4.48 3.31 -1.02
C ILE A 101 -5.24 4.27 -1.94
N HIS A 102 -6.14 5.06 -1.37
CA HIS A 102 -7.01 5.93 -2.15
C HIS A 102 -6.27 6.97 -2.99
N ASP A 103 -5.14 7.51 -2.49
CA ASP A 103 -4.31 8.48 -3.22
C ASP A 103 -3.57 7.88 -4.43
N LEU A 104 -3.51 6.55 -4.56
CA LEU A 104 -2.75 5.88 -5.61
C LEU A 104 -3.23 6.27 -7.02
N GLU A 105 -4.53 6.39 -7.23
CA GLU A 105 -5.06 6.70 -8.55
C GLU A 105 -4.63 8.09 -9.02
N LYS A 106 -4.69 9.08 -8.12
CA LYS A 106 -4.25 10.45 -8.39
C LYS A 106 -2.75 10.47 -8.71
N GLU A 107 -1.94 9.75 -7.93
CA GLU A 107 -0.50 9.64 -8.15
C GLU A 107 -0.15 9.01 -9.50
N ILE A 108 -0.84 7.93 -9.87
CA ILE A 108 -0.68 7.29 -11.19
C ILE A 108 -1.07 8.26 -12.31
N ARG A 109 -2.18 9.00 -12.15
CA ARG A 109 -2.65 9.95 -13.16
C ARG A 109 -1.64 11.07 -13.39
N ILE A 110 -1.12 11.67 -12.33
CA ILE A 110 -0.10 12.73 -12.40
C ILE A 110 1.20 12.18 -13.00
N SER A 111 1.64 11.00 -12.57
CA SER A 111 2.88 10.39 -13.07
C SER A 111 2.83 10.02 -14.56
N ASN A 112 1.63 9.82 -15.11
CA ASN A 112 1.43 9.50 -16.52
C ASN A 112 1.18 10.73 -17.40
N THR A 113 1.15 11.95 -16.86
CA THR A 113 1.07 13.15 -17.70
C THR A 113 2.35 13.34 -18.51
N GLU A 114 2.21 13.91 -19.70
CA GLU A 114 3.36 14.17 -20.56
C GLU A 114 4.35 15.16 -19.92
N GLU A 115 3.84 16.18 -19.25
CA GLU A 115 4.62 17.17 -18.51
C GLU A 115 5.50 16.52 -17.44
N PHE A 116 4.92 15.67 -16.58
CA PHE A 116 5.68 14.97 -15.55
C PHE A 116 6.78 14.09 -16.15
N ARG A 117 6.46 13.33 -17.21
CA ARG A 117 7.42 12.42 -17.87
C ARG A 117 8.55 13.20 -18.54
N ARG A 118 8.25 14.32 -19.18
CA ARG A 118 9.25 15.22 -19.78
C ARG A 118 10.16 15.83 -18.72
N SER A 119 9.59 16.38 -17.65
CA SER A 119 10.36 16.99 -16.56
C SER A 119 11.24 15.97 -15.82
N VAL A 120 10.79 14.73 -15.62
CA VAL A 120 11.62 13.65 -15.08
C VAL A 120 12.74 13.25 -16.05
N THR A 121 12.44 13.10 -17.34
CA THR A 121 13.47 12.76 -18.35
C THR A 121 14.55 13.82 -18.41
N TRP A 122 14.15 15.10 -18.44
CA TRP A 122 15.08 16.23 -18.42
C TRP A 122 15.90 16.27 -17.14
N LEU A 123 15.28 16.03 -15.97
CA LEU A 123 16.00 15.94 -14.71
C LEU A 123 17.10 14.87 -14.72
N LEU A 124 16.84 13.71 -15.34
CA LEU A 124 17.81 12.62 -15.47
C LEU A 124 18.93 12.98 -16.45
N SER A 125 18.61 13.52 -17.63
CA SER A 125 19.64 13.98 -18.59
C SER A 125 20.53 15.07 -17.98
N LEU A 126 19.94 16.01 -17.24
CA LEU A 126 20.68 17.07 -16.56
C LEU A 126 21.60 16.51 -15.46
N GLN A 127 21.17 15.46 -14.75
CA GLN A 127 22.02 14.75 -13.79
C GLN A 127 23.25 14.15 -14.48
N GLU A 128 23.06 13.47 -15.61
CA GLU A 128 24.16 12.84 -16.38
C GLU A 128 25.16 13.90 -16.90
N LEU A 129 24.67 15.02 -17.44
CA LEU A 129 25.51 16.13 -17.89
C LEU A 129 26.32 16.75 -16.74
N ILE A 130 25.68 16.94 -15.58
CA ILE A 130 26.34 17.44 -14.36
C ILE A 130 27.41 16.45 -13.87
N GLU A 131 27.16 15.15 -13.95
CA GLU A 131 28.14 14.12 -13.56
C GLU A 131 29.33 14.06 -14.53
N ALA A 132 29.09 14.19 -15.83
CA ALA A 132 30.13 14.19 -16.85
C ALA A 132 31.05 15.42 -16.78
N LEU A 133 30.50 16.60 -16.49
CA LEU A 133 31.26 17.85 -16.44
C LEU A 133 31.98 18.09 -15.11
N GLN A 134 31.66 17.34 -14.06
CA GLN A 134 32.20 17.53 -12.71
C GLN A 134 33.72 17.32 -12.59
N THR A 135 34.35 16.66 -13.55
CA THR A 135 35.80 16.41 -13.55
C THR A 135 36.60 17.50 -14.25
N ASP A 136 35.94 18.45 -14.93
CA ASP A 136 36.57 19.58 -15.60
C ASP A 136 36.79 20.75 -14.62
N ASN A 137 38.03 21.24 -14.52
CA ASN A 137 38.42 22.32 -13.60
C ASN A 137 38.50 23.70 -14.27
N SER A 138 37.97 23.86 -15.49
CA SER A 138 37.92 25.16 -16.17
C SER A 138 36.88 26.09 -15.55
N ASP A 139 37.15 27.40 -15.56
CA ASP A 139 36.21 28.41 -15.05
C ASP A 139 34.85 28.35 -15.79
N GLN A 140 34.87 28.05 -17.08
CA GLN A 140 33.65 27.86 -17.89
C GLN A 140 32.83 26.65 -17.42
N ALA A 141 33.48 25.53 -17.08
CA ALA A 141 32.80 24.37 -16.52
C ALA A 141 32.17 24.68 -15.16
N TYR A 142 32.85 25.47 -14.31
CA TYR A 142 32.30 25.89 -13.02
C TYR A 142 31.01 26.72 -13.16
N GLU A 143 31.00 27.68 -14.09
CA GLU A 143 29.83 28.53 -14.32
C GLU A 143 28.64 27.72 -14.87
N LEU A 144 28.89 26.85 -15.86
CA LEU A 144 27.86 25.97 -16.43
C LEU A 144 27.31 24.97 -15.41
N LEU A 145 28.17 24.37 -14.58
CA LEU A 145 27.75 23.48 -13.48
C LEU A 145 26.85 24.21 -12.47
N ARG A 146 27.12 25.48 -12.19
CA ARG A 146 26.30 26.28 -11.29
C ARG A 146 24.91 26.50 -11.86
N GLU A 147 24.81 26.82 -13.14
CA GLU A 147 23.53 26.99 -13.85
C GLU A 147 22.73 25.70 -13.87
N TRP A 148 23.33 24.58 -14.29
CA TRP A 148 22.66 23.28 -14.32
C TRP A 148 22.23 22.80 -12.95
N LYS A 149 23.04 23.01 -11.90
CA LYS A 149 22.63 22.69 -10.51
C LYS A 149 21.42 23.50 -10.07
N ARG A 150 21.31 24.77 -10.50
CA ARG A 150 20.16 25.62 -10.21
C ARG A 150 18.92 25.15 -10.98
N GLU A 151 19.05 24.87 -12.27
CA GLU A 151 17.95 24.35 -13.09
C GLU A 151 17.44 23.01 -12.54
N ARG A 152 18.35 22.10 -12.18
CA ARG A 152 18.02 20.84 -11.53
C ARG A 152 17.24 21.04 -10.23
N TYR A 153 17.59 22.05 -9.44
CA TYR A 153 16.85 22.38 -8.21
C TYR A 153 15.42 22.86 -8.53
N MET A 154 15.25 23.73 -9.53
CA MET A 154 13.94 24.23 -9.95
C MET A 154 13.04 23.09 -10.43
N LEU A 155 13.54 22.21 -11.30
CA LEU A 155 12.80 21.03 -11.78
C LEU A 155 12.38 20.11 -10.64
N ARG A 156 13.21 19.95 -9.61
CA ARG A 156 12.87 19.14 -8.44
C ARG A 156 11.71 19.71 -7.63
N GLU A 157 11.65 21.03 -7.48
CA GLU A 157 10.52 21.68 -6.79
C GLU A 157 9.24 21.65 -7.65
N GLU A 158 9.37 21.84 -8.96
CA GLU A 158 8.25 21.73 -9.91
C GLU A 158 7.63 20.32 -9.84
N LEU A 159 8.43 19.27 -10.04
CA LEU A 159 7.98 17.87 -9.95
C LEU A 159 7.35 17.53 -8.60
N LYS A 160 7.86 18.10 -7.50
CA LYS A 160 7.29 17.90 -6.16
C LYS A 160 5.90 18.54 -6.05
N THR A 161 5.76 19.77 -6.53
CA THR A 161 4.51 20.55 -6.42
C THR A 161 3.40 20.07 -7.35
N MET A 162 3.73 19.31 -8.41
CA MET A 162 2.74 18.63 -9.26
C MET A 162 1.81 17.67 -8.48
N PHE A 163 2.26 17.16 -7.32
CA PHE A 163 1.45 16.31 -6.45
C PHE A 163 0.68 17.13 -5.40
N ASN A 164 1.18 17.15 -4.17
CA ASN A 164 0.71 18.04 -3.12
C ASN A 164 1.70 19.21 -2.97
N PRO A 165 1.26 20.47 -3.03
CA PRO A 165 2.16 21.62 -2.94
C PRO A 165 2.99 21.68 -1.64
N GLN A 166 2.45 21.21 -0.52
CA GLN A 166 3.12 21.26 0.78
C GLN A 166 4.09 20.10 1.00
N PHE A 167 3.69 18.86 0.68
CA PHE A 167 4.46 17.66 1.05
C PHE A 167 4.87 16.76 -0.14
N GLY A 168 4.39 17.05 -1.35
CA GLY A 168 4.70 16.28 -2.55
C GLY A 168 3.98 14.93 -2.62
N SER A 169 4.63 13.96 -3.27
CA SER A 169 4.11 12.60 -3.39
C SER A 169 4.11 11.86 -2.05
N VAL A 170 3.05 11.10 -1.79
CA VAL A 170 2.96 10.17 -0.65
C VAL A 170 3.98 9.05 -0.80
N PHE A 171 4.30 8.66 -2.03
CA PHE A 171 5.16 7.50 -2.30
C PHE A 171 6.65 7.85 -2.40
N ARG A 172 7.00 9.10 -2.66
CA ARG A 172 8.37 9.46 -3.05
C ARG A 172 8.76 10.86 -2.60
N THR A 173 10.00 10.98 -2.14
CA THR A 173 10.66 12.26 -1.88
C THR A 173 11.89 12.35 -2.77
N TYR A 174 11.78 13.11 -3.86
CA TYR A 174 12.79 13.18 -4.92
C TYR A 174 13.16 11.78 -5.48
N HIS A 175 14.41 11.34 -5.29
CA HIS A 175 14.88 10.03 -5.77
C HIS A 175 14.49 8.88 -4.83
N ASN A 176 14.11 9.17 -3.58
CA ASN A 176 13.94 8.15 -2.55
C ASN A 176 12.48 7.76 -2.35
N PRO A 177 12.20 6.45 -2.17
CA PRO A 177 10.91 6.01 -1.62
C PRO A 177 10.65 6.70 -0.26
N SER A 178 9.43 7.17 -0.06
CA SER A 178 9.02 7.74 1.21
C SER A 178 9.03 6.65 2.32
N TYR A 179 8.96 7.08 3.58
CA TYR A 179 8.78 6.14 4.69
C TYR A 179 7.51 5.30 4.53
N PHE A 180 6.44 5.90 4.01
CA PHE A 180 5.19 5.21 3.69
C PHE A 180 5.43 4.08 2.68
N THR A 181 6.09 4.34 1.54
CA THR A 181 6.37 3.32 0.53
C THR A 181 7.21 2.17 1.08
N ARG A 182 8.26 2.47 1.85
CA ARG A 182 9.11 1.42 2.44
C ARG A 182 8.33 0.50 3.37
N ARG A 183 7.37 1.05 4.11
CA ARG A 183 6.48 0.30 4.99
C ARG A 183 5.43 -0.48 4.20
N LEU A 184 4.84 0.13 3.19
CA LEU A 184 3.89 -0.50 2.30
C LEU A 184 4.48 -1.75 1.64
N VAL A 185 5.64 -1.62 0.99
CA VAL A 185 6.31 -2.73 0.30
C VAL A 185 6.73 -3.85 1.26
N ARG A 186 6.95 -3.53 2.54
CA ARG A 186 7.26 -4.53 3.57
C ARG A 186 6.04 -5.30 4.07
N PHE A 187 4.86 -4.66 4.07
CA PHE A 187 3.66 -5.19 4.73
C PHE A 187 2.48 -5.42 3.79
N ALA A 188 2.65 -5.29 2.49
CA ALA A 188 1.60 -5.59 1.53
C ALA A 188 2.20 -6.43 0.42
N ASP A 189 1.67 -7.64 0.23
CA ASP A 189 2.02 -8.47 -0.91
C ASP A 189 1.49 -7.82 -2.21
N ILE A 190 0.31 -7.19 -2.13
CA ILE A 190 -0.30 -6.42 -3.22
C ILE A 190 -0.86 -5.09 -2.69
N TYR A 191 -0.96 -4.07 -3.55
CA TYR A 191 -1.68 -2.84 -3.21
C TYR A 191 -2.44 -2.29 -4.41
N SER A 192 -3.54 -1.61 -4.14
CA SER A 192 -4.47 -1.11 -5.17
C SER A 192 -5.18 0.17 -4.68
N SER A 193 -5.72 0.98 -5.58
CA SER A 193 -6.54 2.15 -5.20
C SER A 193 -7.92 1.77 -4.66
N SER A 194 -8.44 0.64 -5.14
CA SER A 194 -9.73 0.07 -4.75
C SER A 194 -9.69 -1.46 -4.79
N ILE A 195 -10.50 -2.10 -3.95
CA ILE A 195 -10.66 -3.57 -3.96
C ILE A 195 -11.35 -4.04 -5.25
N SER A 196 -12.21 -3.19 -5.85
CA SER A 196 -12.91 -3.49 -7.10
C SER A 196 -11.96 -3.73 -8.27
N ASN A 197 -10.72 -3.24 -8.21
CA ASN A 197 -9.74 -3.44 -9.27
C ASN A 197 -9.38 -4.93 -9.44
N LEU A 198 -9.61 -5.76 -8.42
CA LEU A 198 -9.40 -7.20 -8.48
C LEU A 198 -10.43 -7.92 -9.36
N LEU A 199 -11.60 -7.32 -9.59
CA LEU A 199 -12.63 -7.85 -10.49
C LEU A 199 -12.17 -7.86 -11.95
N ASN A 200 -11.09 -7.14 -12.29
CA ASN A 200 -10.48 -7.16 -13.62
C ASN A 200 -9.59 -8.39 -13.85
N TYR A 201 -9.44 -9.26 -12.86
CA TYR A 201 -8.61 -10.46 -12.93
C TYR A 201 -9.46 -11.73 -12.73
N PRO A 202 -9.07 -12.85 -13.36
CA PRO A 202 -9.70 -14.14 -13.09
C PRO A 202 -9.28 -14.66 -11.71
N ASN A 203 -10.10 -15.56 -11.14
CA ASN A 203 -9.92 -16.07 -9.77
C ASN A 203 -8.67 -16.96 -9.59
N ASP A 204 -8.09 -17.47 -10.67
CA ASP A 204 -6.91 -18.34 -10.71
C ASP A 204 -5.61 -17.61 -11.08
N VAL A 205 -5.64 -16.26 -11.11
CA VAL A 205 -4.47 -15.46 -11.44
C VAL A 205 -3.36 -15.63 -10.40
N THR A 206 -2.12 -15.71 -10.89
CA THR A 206 -0.92 -15.64 -10.05
C THR A 206 -0.18 -14.33 -10.28
N PHE A 207 -0.01 -13.52 -9.23
CA PHE A 207 0.74 -12.27 -9.30
C PHE A 207 2.23 -12.51 -9.05
N TYR A 208 3.08 -12.10 -9.98
CA TYR A 208 4.53 -12.19 -9.85
C TYR A 208 5.13 -10.80 -9.56
N PRO A 209 5.91 -10.64 -8.48
CA PRO A 209 6.60 -9.38 -8.21
C PRO A 209 7.69 -9.13 -9.26
N ARG A 210 7.87 -7.87 -9.66
CA ARG A 210 8.98 -7.48 -10.54
C ARG A 210 10.30 -7.52 -9.78
N ARG A 211 11.34 -8.05 -10.41
CA ARG A 211 12.71 -8.04 -9.85
C ARG A 211 13.23 -6.60 -9.81
N GLN A 212 13.63 -6.14 -8.63
CA GLN A 212 14.33 -4.86 -8.47
C GLN A 212 15.84 -5.12 -8.52
N ALA A 213 16.54 -4.43 -9.41
CA ALA A 213 17.99 -4.52 -9.50
C ALA A 213 18.66 -3.88 -8.27
N LEU A 214 19.70 -4.52 -7.74
CA LEU A 214 20.56 -3.94 -6.72
C LEU A 214 21.54 -2.93 -7.35
N PRO A 215 22.09 -1.95 -6.59
CA PRO A 215 22.99 -0.95 -7.15
C PRO A 215 24.27 -1.48 -7.82
N HIS A 216 24.68 -2.71 -7.53
CA HIS A 216 25.83 -3.38 -8.14
C HIS A 216 25.43 -4.37 -9.25
N GLU A 217 24.13 -4.53 -9.51
CA GLU A 217 23.65 -5.35 -10.61
C GLU A 217 23.57 -4.52 -11.89
N PRO A 218 23.89 -5.10 -13.06
CA PRO A 218 23.74 -4.39 -14.32
C PRO A 218 22.26 -4.05 -14.57
N CYS A 219 22.00 -2.82 -15.00
CA CYS A 219 20.65 -2.40 -15.39
C CYS A 219 20.24 -3.14 -16.68
N ILE A 220 19.37 -4.14 -16.57
CA ILE A 220 18.97 -4.98 -17.71
C ILE A 220 18.08 -4.21 -18.70
N GLU A 221 17.42 -3.12 -18.30
CA GLU A 221 16.59 -2.31 -19.20
C GLU A 221 17.39 -1.65 -20.34
N GLN A 222 18.72 -1.52 -20.20
CA GLN A 222 19.61 -1.03 -21.27
C GLN A 222 20.03 -2.14 -22.27
N ILE A 223 19.69 -3.41 -22.02
CA ILE A 223 20.16 -4.55 -22.85
C ILE A 223 19.13 -4.93 -23.94
N ILE A 224 17.89 -4.45 -23.84
CA ILE A 224 16.78 -4.83 -24.74
C ILE A 224 16.41 -3.70 -25.73
N ALA A 225 17.20 -2.63 -25.80
CA ALA A 225 17.04 -1.56 -26.79
C ALA A 225 18.05 -1.68 -27.94
#